data_AF-A0A9W5F0I3-F1
#
_entry.id   AF-A0A9W5F0I3-F1
#
_cell.length_a   1.000
_cell.length_b   1.000
_cell.length_c   1.000
_cell.angle_alpha   90.00
_cell.angle_beta   90.00
_cell.angle_gamma   90.00
#
_symmetry.space_group_name_H-M   'P 1'
#
loop_
_entity.id
_entity.type
_entity.pdbx_description
1 polymer ?
#
loop_
_entity_poly.entity_id
_entity_poly.type
_entity_poly.pdbx_seq_one_letter_code
_entity_poly.pdbx_strand_id
1 'polypeptide(L)'
;MRKGYYKNDFLETQQLIPARISKARHQDIEYQILKILDAFEIKFGACHIELKLDINGIKIIEIASRMGGWRNVLVKNSYDIDYNYLLLKASLGRKLDDIKCNAENFCLVKIIFTQKDYNFYLHVKQRYPQMIINDNVFITNETKFNYSSDLLDAKGYYYIKIPSTDNPSKFIKGIITESNPKITAKSSH
;
A
#
# COMPACT_ATOMS: atom_id res chain seq x y z
N MET A 1 3.42 -13.74 -16.62
CA MET A 1 4.87 -13.48 -16.42
C MET A 1 5.25 -12.26 -17.23
N ARG A 2 6.10 -11.38 -16.67
CA ARG A 2 6.63 -10.22 -17.42
C ARG A 2 7.47 -10.71 -18.61
N LYS A 3 7.41 -10.01 -19.75
CA LYS A 3 8.11 -10.38 -21.00
C LYS A 3 9.00 -9.22 -21.46
N GLY A 4 9.94 -9.46 -22.37
CA GLY A 4 10.81 -8.41 -22.91
C GLY A 4 11.98 -8.04 -21.99
N TYR A 5 12.55 -6.85 -22.19
CA TYR A 5 13.78 -6.38 -21.53
C TYR A 5 13.64 -6.39 -20.00
N TYR A 6 12.49 -5.94 -19.48
CA TYR A 6 12.21 -5.85 -18.04
C TYR A 6 11.61 -7.13 -17.43
N LYS A 7 11.80 -8.29 -18.07
CA LYS A 7 11.22 -9.57 -17.58
C LYS A 7 11.72 -9.96 -16.18
N ASN A 8 12.94 -9.57 -15.83
CA ASN A 8 13.61 -9.94 -14.58
C ASN A 8 13.56 -8.81 -13.53
N ASP A 9 12.95 -7.69 -13.85
CA ASP A 9 12.87 -6.55 -12.94
C ASP A 9 11.79 -6.77 -11.87
N PHE A 10 11.83 -5.92 -10.85
CA PHE A 10 10.75 -5.81 -9.88
C PHE A 10 9.72 -4.78 -10.36
N LEU A 11 8.44 -5.07 -10.12
CA LEU A 11 7.34 -4.13 -10.35
C LEU A 11 6.53 -4.10 -9.07
N GLU A 12 6.42 -2.92 -8.48
CA GLU A 12 5.56 -2.72 -7.34
C GLU A 12 4.09 -2.84 -7.77
N THR A 13 3.30 -3.61 -7.02
CA THR A 13 1.89 -3.88 -7.35
C THR A 13 0.93 -3.48 -6.25
N GLN A 14 1.40 -3.43 -5.00
CA GLN A 14 0.60 -3.13 -3.83
C GLN A 14 1.46 -2.89 -2.59
N GLN A 15 0.92 -2.17 -1.61
CA GLN A 15 1.56 -1.96 -0.31
C GLN A 15 0.51 -2.08 0.80
N LEU A 16 0.83 -2.84 1.84
CA LEU A 16 0.00 -2.99 3.04
C LEU A 16 0.74 -2.39 4.24
N ILE A 17 0.05 -1.59 5.05
CA ILE A 17 0.49 -1.29 6.41
C ILE A 17 -0.64 -1.56 7.43
N PRO A 18 -0.34 -1.89 8.69
CA PRO A 18 0.97 -2.30 9.21
C PRO A 18 1.46 -3.62 8.59
N ALA A 19 2.78 -3.85 8.68
CA ALA A 19 3.36 -5.13 8.29
C ALA A 19 2.90 -6.25 9.24
N ARG A 20 2.62 -7.43 8.68
CA ARG A 20 2.21 -8.61 9.46
C ARG A 20 3.43 -9.46 9.83
N ILE A 21 4.21 -8.95 10.77
CA ILE A 21 5.45 -9.55 11.27
C ILE A 21 5.39 -9.71 12.81
N SER A 22 6.25 -10.55 13.36
CA SER A 22 6.36 -10.70 14.82
C SER A 22 6.92 -9.43 15.46
N LYS A 23 6.60 -9.22 16.75
CA LYS A 23 7.15 -8.11 17.55
C LYS A 23 8.69 -8.12 17.56
N ALA A 24 9.30 -9.29 17.72
CA ALA A 24 10.76 -9.44 17.69
C ALA A 24 11.33 -8.93 16.35
N ARG A 25 10.74 -9.35 15.22
CA ARG A 25 11.19 -8.90 13.90
C ARG A 25 10.98 -7.41 13.69
N HIS A 26 9.90 -6.84 14.20
CA HIS A 26 9.68 -5.39 14.17
C HIS A 26 10.79 -4.65 14.94
N GLN A 27 11.12 -5.10 16.15
CA GLN A 27 12.18 -4.51 16.98
C GLN A 27 13.55 -4.62 16.32
N ASP A 28 13.85 -5.76 15.69
CA ASP A 28 15.09 -5.94 14.91
C ASP A 28 15.17 -4.94 13.75
N ILE A 29 14.07 -4.77 12.99
CA ILE A 29 14.00 -3.81 11.88
C ILE A 29 14.19 -2.38 12.40
N GLU A 30 13.47 -2.00 13.44
CA GLU A 30 13.54 -0.67 14.04
C GLU A 30 14.96 -0.33 14.51
N TYR A 31 15.62 -1.26 15.21
CA TYR A 31 17.01 -1.09 15.65
C TYR A 31 17.96 -0.86 14.47
N GLN A 32 17.86 -1.63 13.38
CA GLN A 32 18.71 -1.43 12.20
C GLN A 32 18.39 -0.10 11.49
N ILE A 33 17.12 0.28 11.39
CA ILE A 33 16.70 1.55 10.78
C ILE A 33 17.30 2.73 11.55
N LEU A 34 17.25 2.74 12.88
CA LEU A 34 17.82 3.83 13.68
C LEU A 34 19.33 3.98 13.44
N LYS A 35 20.07 2.87 13.39
CA LYS A 35 21.51 2.89 13.06
C LYS A 35 21.79 3.45 11.66
N ILE A 36 20.94 3.12 10.69
CA ILE A 36 21.05 3.64 9.32
C ILE A 36 20.79 5.14 9.29
N LEU A 37 19.73 5.61 9.95
CA LEU A 37 19.42 7.04 10.01
C LEU A 37 20.57 7.82 10.65
N ASP A 38 21.19 7.28 11.69
CA ASP A 38 22.39 7.88 12.30
C ASP A 38 23.60 7.87 11.37
N ALA A 39 23.87 6.77 10.68
CA ALA A 39 25.00 6.66 9.76
C ALA A 39 24.91 7.60 8.55
N PHE A 40 23.69 7.91 8.11
CA PHE A 40 23.43 8.85 7.01
C PHE A 40 23.11 10.28 7.51
N GLU A 41 23.24 10.53 8.82
CA GLU A 41 22.97 11.82 9.46
C GLU A 41 21.57 12.40 9.15
N ILE A 42 20.57 11.52 9.00
CA ILE A 42 19.18 11.92 8.77
C ILE A 42 18.56 12.31 10.12
N LYS A 43 18.53 13.62 10.40
CA LYS A 43 18.11 14.16 11.71
C LYS A 43 16.69 14.70 11.75
N PHE A 44 16.08 15.00 10.61
CA PHE A 44 14.71 15.53 10.54
C PHE A 44 14.02 15.15 9.23
N GLY A 45 12.68 15.25 9.22
CA GLY A 45 11.87 14.97 8.04
C GLY A 45 11.52 13.49 7.88
N ALA A 46 11.10 13.12 6.67
CA ALA A 46 10.70 11.76 6.33
C ALA A 46 11.87 10.99 5.68
N CYS A 47 11.98 9.72 6.00
CA CYS A 47 12.90 8.80 5.34
C CYS A 47 12.13 7.55 4.88
N HIS A 48 12.33 7.18 3.61
CA HIS A 48 11.83 5.96 3.03
C HIS A 48 12.98 4.97 2.87
N ILE A 49 12.82 3.78 3.44
CA ILE A 49 13.83 2.73 3.40
C ILE A 49 13.18 1.48 2.82
N GLU A 50 13.78 0.96 1.76
CA GLU A 50 13.42 -0.33 1.18
C GLU A 50 14.37 -1.41 1.70
N LEU A 51 13.80 -2.51 2.19
CA LEU A 51 14.56 -3.62 2.74
C LEU A 51 13.94 -4.95 2.34
N LYS A 52 14.78 -5.98 2.37
CA LYS A 52 14.39 -7.37 2.20
C LYS A 52 14.65 -8.14 3.49
N LEU A 53 13.65 -8.92 3.90
CA LEU A 53 13.77 -9.89 4.97
C LEU A 53 14.10 -11.25 4.36
N ASP A 54 15.16 -11.88 4.85
CA ASP A 54 15.46 -13.28 4.55
C ASP A 54 15.68 -14.07 5.87
N ILE A 55 16.02 -15.36 5.75
CA ILE A 55 16.29 -16.21 6.92
C ILE A 55 17.56 -15.76 7.69
N ASN A 56 18.47 -15.06 7.01
CA ASN A 56 19.74 -14.58 7.57
C ASN A 56 19.63 -13.16 8.16
N GLY A 57 18.51 -12.46 7.96
CA GLY A 57 18.23 -11.18 8.58
C GLY A 57 17.67 -10.13 7.63
N ILE A 58 18.10 -8.89 7.83
CA ILE A 58 17.62 -7.69 7.12
C ILE A 58 18.69 -7.25 6.13
N LYS A 59 18.32 -7.05 4.87
CA LYS A 59 19.16 -6.45 3.84
C LYS A 59 18.53 -5.15 3.35
N ILE A 60 19.29 -4.06 3.40
CA ILE A 60 18.84 -2.76 2.88
C ILE A 60 19.05 -2.73 1.38
N ILE A 61 18.05 -2.21 0.66
CA ILE A 61 18.05 -2.06 -0.80
C ILE A 61 18.28 -0.59 -1.14
N GLU A 62 17.48 0.31 -0.55
CA GLU A 62 17.50 1.74 -0.83
C GLU A 62 17.20 2.54 0.45
N ILE A 63 17.80 3.73 0.54
CA ILE A 63 17.46 4.77 1.52
C ILE A 63 17.23 6.07 0.74
N ALA A 64 16.10 6.71 0.98
CA ALA A 64 15.77 8.00 0.40
C ALA A 64 15.21 8.95 1.48
N SER A 65 15.86 10.11 1.68
CA SER A 65 15.43 11.13 2.65
C SER A 65 14.22 11.93 2.14
N ARG A 66 13.13 11.24 1.85
CA ARG A 66 11.83 11.79 1.45
C ARG A 66 10.71 10.84 1.86
N MET A 67 9.47 11.31 1.78
CA MET A 67 8.31 10.44 1.90
C MET A 67 8.24 9.46 0.71
N GLY A 68 7.93 8.19 0.99
CA GLY A 68 7.60 7.20 -0.04
C GLY A 68 6.22 7.44 -0.67
N GLY A 69 5.99 6.93 -1.88
CA GLY A 69 4.70 7.04 -2.56
C GLY A 69 3.54 6.47 -1.71
N TRP A 70 2.36 7.08 -1.84
CA TRP A 70 1.10 6.69 -1.17
C TRP A 70 1.11 6.65 0.38
N ARG A 71 2.24 6.97 1.04
CA ARG A 71 2.41 6.80 2.50
C ARG A 71 1.46 7.65 3.32
N ASN A 72 1.13 8.86 2.88
CA ASN A 72 0.23 9.76 3.60
C ASN A 72 -1.17 9.15 3.80
N VAL A 73 -1.76 8.58 2.75
CA VAL A 73 -3.10 7.96 2.84
C VAL A 73 -3.04 6.66 3.64
N LEU A 74 -2.01 5.83 3.42
CA LEU A 74 -1.82 4.59 4.15
C LEU A 74 -1.70 4.87 5.67
N VAL A 75 -0.81 5.79 6.05
CA VAL A 75 -0.54 6.13 7.46
C VAL A 75 -1.79 6.72 8.12
N LYS A 76 -2.48 7.66 7.44
CA LYS A 76 -3.71 8.23 7.98
C LYS A 76 -4.77 7.18 8.24
N ASN A 77 -4.96 6.21 7.34
CA ASN A 77 -6.04 5.24 7.48
C ASN A 77 -5.72 4.04 8.36
N SER A 78 -4.43 3.78 8.61
CA SER A 78 -4.01 2.73 9.54
C SER A 78 -3.81 3.22 10.97
N TYR A 79 -3.26 4.42 11.16
CA TYR A 79 -2.81 4.93 12.47
C TYR A 79 -3.50 6.23 12.90
N ASP A 80 -4.40 6.78 12.07
CA ASP A 80 -5.01 8.11 12.25
C ASP A 80 -4.03 9.30 12.27
N ILE A 81 -2.82 9.10 11.76
CA ILE A 81 -1.74 10.10 11.75
C ILE A 81 -1.75 10.90 10.45
N ASP A 82 -1.79 12.24 10.55
CA ASP A 82 -1.57 13.13 9.40
C ASP A 82 -0.07 13.31 9.13
N TYR A 83 0.46 12.44 8.27
CA TYR A 83 1.89 12.44 7.92
C TYR A 83 2.32 13.77 7.26
N ASN A 84 1.49 14.35 6.38
CA ASN A 84 1.85 15.59 5.70
C ASN A 84 1.98 16.75 6.69
N TYR A 85 1.08 16.81 7.67
CA TYR A 85 1.15 17.80 8.75
C TYR A 85 2.43 17.65 9.59
N LEU A 86 2.82 16.42 9.93
CA LEU A 86 4.08 16.17 10.65
C LEU A 86 5.30 16.60 9.84
N LEU A 87 5.32 16.28 8.54
CA LEU A 87 6.43 16.65 7.66
C LEU A 87 6.53 18.18 7.52
N LEU A 88 5.40 18.88 7.43
CA LEU A 88 5.35 20.34 7.43
C LEU A 88 5.87 20.93 8.74
N LYS A 89 5.41 20.42 9.90
CA LYS A 89 5.91 20.86 11.22
C LYS A 89 7.42 20.65 11.34
N ALA A 90 7.92 19.48 10.95
CA ALA A 90 9.35 19.16 10.98
C ALA A 90 10.15 20.11 10.07
N SER A 91 9.66 20.37 8.86
CA SER A 91 10.32 21.29 7.91
C SER A 91 10.37 22.74 8.41
N LEU A 92 9.39 23.14 9.22
CA LEU A 92 9.33 24.44 9.88
C LEU A 92 10.12 24.51 11.20
N GLY A 93 10.86 23.45 11.56
CA GLY A 93 11.61 23.37 12.83
C GLY A 93 10.71 23.35 14.07
N ARG A 94 9.42 23.01 13.92
CA ARG A 94 8.47 22.97 15.03
C ARG A 94 8.55 21.61 15.73
N LYS A 95 8.42 21.63 17.07
CA LYS A 95 8.34 20.42 17.88
C LYS A 95 7.15 19.56 17.43
N LEU A 96 7.39 18.27 17.22
CA LEU A 96 6.34 17.28 16.96
C LEU A 96 5.69 16.87 18.29
N ASP A 97 4.39 16.65 18.25
CA ASP A 97 3.65 16.16 19.42
C ASP A 97 3.94 14.67 19.62
N ASP A 98 3.74 14.15 20.83
CA ASP A 98 3.90 12.71 21.07
C ASP A 98 2.80 11.94 20.35
N ILE A 99 3.20 11.06 19.42
CA ILE A 99 2.28 10.35 18.55
C ILE A 99 2.18 8.90 18.99
N LYS A 100 0.95 8.43 19.23
CA LYS A 100 0.69 7.01 19.47
C LYS A 100 0.65 6.28 18.13
N CYS A 101 1.64 5.44 17.86
CA CYS A 101 1.71 4.63 16.65
C CYS A 101 0.97 3.29 16.79
N ASN A 102 -0.29 3.31 17.21
CA ASN A 102 -1.13 2.11 17.31
C ASN A 102 -1.99 2.00 16.05
N ALA A 103 -1.82 0.91 15.30
CA ALA A 103 -2.65 0.66 14.12
C ALA A 103 -4.06 0.22 14.53
N GLU A 104 -5.08 0.92 14.04
CA GLU A 104 -6.49 0.56 14.23
C GLU A 104 -6.99 -0.34 13.10
N ASN A 105 -6.40 -0.18 11.92
CA ASN A 105 -6.82 -0.83 10.68
C ASN A 105 -5.59 -1.18 9.83
N PHE A 106 -5.77 -2.13 8.92
CA PHE A 106 -4.88 -2.25 7.78
C PHE A 106 -5.31 -1.27 6.69
N CYS A 107 -4.34 -0.73 5.97
CA CYS A 107 -4.58 0.03 4.75
C CYS A 107 -3.75 -0.58 3.63
N LEU A 108 -4.41 -0.89 2.52
CA LEU A 108 -3.82 -1.50 1.34
C LEU A 108 -4.00 -0.56 0.16
N VAL A 109 -2.91 -0.18 -0.52
CA VAL A 109 -2.99 0.39 -1.87
C VAL A 109 -2.76 -0.73 -2.88
N LYS A 110 -3.59 -0.80 -3.92
CA LYS A 110 -3.42 -1.70 -5.06
C LYS A 110 -3.33 -0.91 -6.35
N ILE A 111 -2.41 -1.31 -7.20
CA ILE A 111 -2.17 -0.70 -8.51
C ILE A 111 -2.84 -1.57 -9.58
N ILE A 112 -3.49 -0.93 -10.55
CA ILE A 112 -4.23 -1.59 -11.62
C ILE A 112 -3.36 -1.63 -12.87
N PHE A 113 -2.82 -2.81 -13.19
CA PHE A 113 -2.06 -3.03 -14.43
C PHE A 113 -2.81 -3.89 -15.43
N THR A 114 -3.61 -4.84 -14.94
CA THR A 114 -4.29 -5.86 -15.75
C THR A 114 -5.80 -5.79 -15.63
N GLN A 115 -6.51 -6.42 -16.57
CA GLN A 115 -7.97 -6.58 -16.50
C GLN A 115 -8.39 -7.29 -15.21
N LYS A 116 -7.57 -8.23 -14.71
CA LYS A 116 -7.85 -8.93 -13.45
C LYS A 116 -7.81 -7.97 -12.26
N ASP A 117 -6.85 -7.06 -12.22
CA ASP A 117 -6.75 -6.06 -11.15
C ASP A 117 -7.96 -5.12 -11.20
N TYR A 118 -8.38 -4.70 -12.40
CA TYR A 118 -9.56 -3.86 -12.56
C TYR A 118 -10.86 -4.58 -12.17
N ASN A 119 -11.04 -5.84 -12.58
CA ASN A 119 -12.20 -6.63 -12.17
C ASN A 119 -12.24 -6.82 -10.65
N PHE A 120 -11.09 -7.00 -10.01
CA PHE A 120 -11.01 -7.09 -8.56
C PHE A 120 -11.35 -5.74 -7.89
N TYR A 121 -10.88 -4.62 -8.43
CA TYR A 121 -11.31 -3.29 -7.99
C TYR A 121 -12.84 -3.12 -8.06
N LEU A 122 -13.46 -3.45 -9.21
CA LEU A 122 -14.91 -3.37 -9.38
C LEU A 122 -15.65 -4.25 -8.37
N HIS A 123 -15.16 -5.48 -8.15
CA HIS A 123 -15.72 -6.38 -7.16
C HIS A 123 -15.68 -5.79 -5.75
N VAL A 124 -14.54 -5.23 -5.32
CA VAL A 124 -14.43 -4.59 -4.00
C VAL A 124 -15.33 -3.37 -3.92
N LYS A 125 -15.38 -2.53 -4.95
CA LYS A 125 -16.24 -1.33 -4.99
C LYS A 125 -17.72 -1.66 -4.92
N GLN A 126 -18.16 -2.77 -5.53
CA GLN A 126 -19.54 -3.24 -5.46
C GLN A 126 -19.87 -3.90 -4.11
N ARG A 127 -18.98 -4.77 -3.59
CA ARG A 127 -19.26 -5.62 -2.44
C ARG A 127 -18.94 -4.95 -1.10
N TYR A 128 -17.94 -4.07 -1.09
CA TYR A 128 -17.39 -3.40 0.09
C TYR A 128 -17.10 -1.90 -0.19
N PRO A 129 -18.08 -1.13 -0.70
CA PRO A 129 -17.86 0.28 -1.05
C PRO A 129 -17.30 1.11 0.13
N GLN A 130 -17.72 0.81 1.35
CA GLN A 130 -17.28 1.48 2.58
C GLN A 130 -15.79 1.26 2.92
N MET A 131 -15.16 0.24 2.32
CA MET A 131 -13.72 -0.02 2.50
C MET A 131 -12.87 0.80 1.51
N ILE A 132 -13.45 1.35 0.45
CA ILE A 132 -12.72 2.18 -0.51
C ILE A 132 -12.53 3.58 0.08
N ILE A 133 -11.29 3.96 0.35
CA ILE A 133 -10.95 5.29 0.90
C ILE A 133 -10.95 6.33 -0.21
N ASN A 134 -10.21 6.04 -1.28
CA ASN A 134 -10.04 6.88 -2.45
C ASN A 134 -9.55 5.99 -3.61
N ASP A 135 -9.84 6.38 -4.83
CA ASP A 135 -9.37 5.74 -6.04
C ASP A 135 -8.97 6.79 -7.09
N ASN A 136 -7.98 6.45 -7.92
CA ASN A 136 -7.58 7.22 -9.10
C ASN A 136 -7.49 6.21 -10.24
N VAL A 137 -8.61 6.00 -10.94
CA VAL A 137 -8.75 4.97 -11.96
C VAL A 137 -9.12 5.62 -13.28
N PHE A 138 -8.26 5.46 -14.28
CA PHE A 138 -8.36 6.13 -15.58
C PHE A 138 -8.70 5.13 -16.68
N ILE A 139 -9.73 4.32 -16.44
CA ILE A 139 -10.12 3.22 -17.34
C ILE A 139 -11.39 3.61 -18.10
N THR A 140 -11.31 3.51 -19.42
CA THR A 140 -12.41 3.69 -20.38
C THR A 140 -12.65 2.40 -21.16
N ASN A 141 -13.72 2.35 -21.94
CA ASN A 141 -14.01 1.21 -22.84
C ASN A 141 -12.90 0.96 -23.87
N GLU A 142 -12.06 1.96 -24.14
CA GLU A 142 -10.94 1.87 -25.08
C GLU A 142 -9.63 1.42 -24.41
N THR A 143 -9.60 1.32 -23.09
CA THR A 143 -8.38 0.99 -22.34
C THR A 143 -7.92 -0.43 -22.65
N LYS A 144 -6.67 -0.54 -23.10
CA LYS A 144 -6.01 -1.83 -23.37
C LYS A 144 -5.11 -2.20 -22.20
N PHE A 145 -5.35 -3.38 -21.64
CA PHE A 145 -4.50 -3.99 -20.61
C PHE A 145 -3.35 -4.75 -21.25
N ASN A 146 -2.37 -4.01 -21.77
CA ASN A 146 -1.18 -4.54 -22.41
C ASN A 146 -0.11 -4.95 -21.39
N TYR A 147 1.09 -5.31 -21.86
CA TYR A 147 2.23 -5.57 -21.00
C TYR A 147 2.61 -4.34 -20.17
N SER A 148 2.80 -4.53 -18.86
CA SER A 148 3.29 -3.50 -17.95
C SER A 148 4.75 -3.78 -17.59
N SER A 149 5.62 -2.86 -17.99
CA SER A 149 7.03 -2.79 -17.67
C SER A 149 7.30 -1.96 -16.43
N ASP A 150 6.57 -0.89 -16.16
CA ASP A 150 6.86 -0.02 -15.04
C ASP A 150 5.59 0.61 -14.46
N LEU A 151 5.77 1.51 -13.50
CA LEU A 151 4.67 2.14 -12.79
C LEU A 151 3.84 3.09 -13.67
N LEU A 152 4.41 3.66 -14.74
CA LEU A 152 3.71 4.53 -15.70
C LEU A 152 2.70 3.76 -16.53
N ASP A 153 2.86 2.44 -16.64
CA ASP A 153 1.90 1.57 -17.32
C ASP A 153 0.61 1.38 -16.51
N ALA A 154 0.59 1.77 -15.24
CA ALA A 154 -0.58 1.67 -14.38
C ALA A 154 -1.78 2.40 -14.97
N LYS A 155 -2.94 1.76 -14.94
CA LYS A 155 -4.24 2.32 -15.36
C LYS A 155 -4.99 2.97 -14.19
N GLY A 156 -4.38 2.94 -13.00
CA GLY A 156 -4.89 3.55 -11.81
C GLY A 156 -4.41 2.85 -10.55
N TYR A 157 -4.87 3.35 -9.41
CA TYR A 157 -4.69 2.72 -8.11
C TYR A 157 -5.87 3.04 -7.20
N TYR A 158 -6.03 2.27 -6.14
CA TYR A 158 -7.09 2.46 -5.16
C TYR A 158 -6.65 1.98 -3.79
N TYR A 159 -7.27 2.56 -2.77
CA TYR A 159 -6.99 2.25 -1.36
C TYR A 159 -8.14 1.50 -0.72
N ILE A 160 -7.81 0.49 0.06
CA ILE A 160 -8.74 -0.33 0.84
C ILE A 160 -8.39 -0.18 2.32
N LYS A 161 -9.30 0.39 3.11
CA LYS A 161 -9.27 0.34 4.58
C LYS A 161 -9.87 -0.98 5.04
N ILE A 162 -9.05 -1.84 5.61
CA ILE A 162 -9.43 -3.19 6.05
C ILE A 162 -9.48 -3.18 7.58
N PRO A 163 -10.64 -3.49 8.19
CA PRO A 163 -10.76 -3.59 9.65
C PRO A 163 -9.69 -4.52 10.23
N SER A 164 -9.17 -4.21 11.41
CA SER A 164 -8.17 -5.06 12.09
C SER A 164 -8.71 -6.46 12.44
N THR A 165 -10.04 -6.61 12.52
CA THR A 165 -10.73 -7.90 12.68
C THR A 165 -10.71 -8.77 11.43
N ASP A 166 -10.42 -8.20 10.26
CA ASP A 166 -10.46 -8.88 8.98
C ASP A 166 -9.07 -9.38 8.57
N ASN A 167 -9.04 -10.43 7.74
CA ASN A 167 -7.79 -10.93 7.19
C ASN A 167 -7.42 -10.20 5.88
N PRO A 168 -6.39 -9.34 5.85
CA PRO A 168 -6.03 -8.60 4.66
C PRO A 168 -5.49 -9.49 3.52
N SER A 169 -5.14 -10.76 3.79
CA SER A 169 -4.72 -11.71 2.75
C SER A 169 -5.77 -11.91 1.65
N LYS A 170 -7.06 -11.77 1.97
CA LYS A 170 -8.15 -11.88 0.98
C LYS A 170 -8.02 -10.79 -0.09
N PHE A 171 -7.73 -9.56 0.33
CA PHE A 171 -7.60 -8.40 -0.55
C PHE A 171 -6.24 -8.35 -1.26
N ILE A 172 -5.18 -8.77 -0.57
CA ILE A 172 -3.82 -8.86 -1.13
C ILE A 172 -3.79 -9.82 -2.32
N LYS A 173 -4.36 -11.02 -2.16
CA LYS A 173 -4.35 -12.04 -3.23
C LYS A 173 -5.20 -11.63 -4.44
N GLY A 174 -6.15 -10.71 -4.28
CA GLY A 174 -7.03 -10.27 -5.37
C GLY A 174 -7.87 -11.42 -5.94
N ILE A 175 -8.32 -12.34 -5.08
CA ILE A 175 -9.13 -13.49 -5.48
C ILE A 175 -10.59 -13.14 -5.20
N ILE A 176 -11.40 -13.17 -6.26
CA ILE A 176 -12.86 -13.10 -6.17
C ILE A 176 -13.32 -14.51 -5.80
N THR A 177 -13.70 -14.74 -4.55
CA THR A 177 -14.38 -15.98 -4.16
C THR A 177 -15.87 -15.78 -4.40
N GLU A 178 -16.44 -16.47 -5.38
CA GLU A 178 -17.87 -16.47 -5.62
C GLU A 178 -18.61 -17.06 -4.41
N SER A 179 -19.29 -16.20 -3.65
CA SER A 179 -20.54 -16.57 -3.00
C SER A 179 -21.61 -15.64 -3.53
N ASN A 180 -22.20 -16.04 -4.67
CA ASN A 180 -23.38 -15.38 -5.24
C ASN A 180 -24.52 -15.39 -4.21
N PRO A 181 -25.07 -14.26 -3.76
CA PRO A 181 -26.51 -14.21 -3.58
C PRO A 181 -27.13 -14.15 -4.97
N LYS A 182 -27.97 -15.13 -5.30
CA LYS A 182 -28.81 -15.11 -6.51
C LYS A 182 -29.46 -13.72 -6.64
N ILE A 183 -29.09 -12.96 -7.66
CA ILE A 183 -29.87 -11.81 -8.09
C ILE A 183 -31.09 -12.42 -8.79
N THR A 184 -32.21 -12.54 -8.07
CA THR A 184 -33.51 -12.75 -8.69
C THR A 184 -33.82 -11.49 -9.49
N ALA A 185 -33.75 -11.62 -10.81
CA ALA A 185 -34.33 -10.64 -11.72
C ALA A 185 -35.83 -10.54 -11.39
N LYS A 186 -36.25 -9.43 -10.78
CA LYS A 186 -37.65 -9.02 -10.87
C LYS A 186 -37.83 -8.41 -12.26
N SER A 187 -38.34 -9.22 -13.18
CA SER A 187 -39.06 -8.73 -14.35
C SER A 187 -40.33 -8.03 -13.86
N SER A 188 -40.38 -6.71 -13.96
CA SER A 188 -41.61 -5.95 -13.85
C SER A 188 -42.16 -5.74 -15.26
N HIS A 189 -43.23 -6.47 -15.57
CA HIS A 189 -44.33 -5.96 -16.40
C HIS A 189 -45.18 -5.02 -15.55
#